data_AF-A0A2W2EIZ8-F1
#
_entry.id   AF-A0A2W2EIZ8-F1
#
_cell.length_a   1.000
_cell.length_b   1.000
_cell.length_c   1.000
_cell.angle_alpha   90.00
_cell.angle_beta   90.00
_cell.angle_gamma   90.00
#
_symmetry.space_group_name_H-M   'P 1'
#
loop_
_entity.id
_entity.type
_entity.pdbx_description
1 polymer ?
#
loop_
_entity_poly.entity_id
_entity_poly.type
_entity_poly.pdbx_seq_one_letter_code
_entity_poly.pdbx_strand_id
1 'polypeptide(L)'
;MTGVEGPARTDPVAESRSDPERLGGRYWRLWSASAVSNLADGIVKIALPLVAVGYTSSPVLVAGVAAAFSLPWLLFALPAGALVDRLDRRRVMQAANTVRAGLFGVMALAVALDAGSIWLLYLVAFGAGVAETLYDTSAQSILPQLVPREVLPRANGRLHAVELAANQFVGPPLAGFLVAAGAAVALAGPAGLWAVAVAVLLLVGGRFRVERDGRGSLRADIAEGLRFLWRHRLLRTLATMVGVSNFVTNAVFAVLVLYAVGPGSAIRLTEPGYGILLTTIAAGIVLGSLLAGWIERRLGRARALGVSVVAMAAVVGVPALSTNPFVLGAVFFGGGILLAAWNVITISLRRRITPDRLLGRVNSSYRLLAWGSMPVGAIVGGLLAEAFGLRAVFAIMGVLALTLLLGMLRVTDAAIHAAERDAGAI
;
A
#
# COMPACT_ATOMS: atom_id res chain seq x y z
N MET A 1 48.45 -52.73 -36.23
CA MET A 1 49.52 -52.28 -35.30
C MET A 1 49.84 -50.85 -35.68
N THR A 2 49.63 -49.78 -34.93
CA THR A 2 49.24 -49.47 -33.53
C THR A 2 49.01 -47.94 -33.59
N GLY A 3 47.83 -47.37 -33.36
CA GLY A 3 47.16 -47.29 -32.06
C GLY A 3 47.95 -46.37 -31.12
N VAL A 4 47.49 -45.12 -30.91
CA VAL A 4 47.23 -44.49 -29.60
C VAL A 4 46.71 -43.06 -29.86
N GLU A 5 45.39 -42.89 -29.75
CA GLU A 5 44.72 -41.63 -29.51
C GLU A 5 45.00 -41.19 -28.06
N GLY A 6 45.54 -39.99 -27.86
CA GLY A 6 45.72 -39.38 -26.55
C GLY A 6 44.44 -38.65 -26.13
N PRO A 7 43.98 -38.78 -24.87
CA PRO A 7 42.66 -38.29 -24.46
C PRO A 7 42.63 -36.76 -24.40
N ALA A 8 41.60 -36.18 -25.00
CA ALA A 8 41.22 -34.79 -24.80
C ALA A 8 41.00 -34.53 -23.30
N ARG A 9 41.87 -33.72 -22.70
CA ARG A 9 41.64 -33.15 -21.37
C ARG A 9 40.51 -32.15 -21.48
N THR A 10 39.30 -32.61 -21.21
CA THR A 10 38.21 -31.72 -20.80
C THR A 10 38.47 -31.35 -19.36
N ASP A 11 39.07 -30.18 -19.13
CA ASP A 11 39.05 -29.56 -17.81
C ASP A 11 37.59 -29.34 -17.42
N PRO A 12 37.09 -29.92 -16.31
CA PRO A 12 35.81 -29.50 -15.78
C PRO A 12 36.05 -28.13 -15.17
N VAL A 13 35.70 -27.08 -15.92
CA VAL A 13 35.41 -25.78 -15.33
C VAL A 13 34.29 -26.04 -14.33
N ALA A 14 34.66 -26.18 -13.06
CA ALA A 14 33.74 -26.12 -11.95
C ALA A 14 33.20 -24.68 -11.88
N GLU A 15 32.32 -24.34 -12.82
CA GLU A 15 31.35 -23.29 -12.61
C GLU A 15 30.60 -23.69 -11.35
N SER A 16 30.84 -22.93 -10.29
CA SER A 16 29.93 -22.83 -9.16
C SER A 16 28.57 -22.42 -9.72
N ARG A 17 27.78 -23.41 -10.16
CA ARG A 17 26.37 -23.24 -10.46
C ARG A 17 25.74 -22.94 -9.11
N SER A 18 25.69 -21.65 -8.79
CA SER A 18 24.89 -21.14 -7.69
C SER A 18 23.51 -21.74 -7.87
N ASP A 19 23.14 -22.62 -6.94
CA ASP A 19 21.87 -23.33 -6.88
C ASP A 19 20.74 -22.39 -7.33
N PRO A 20 20.11 -22.61 -8.51
CA PRO A 20 19.17 -21.65 -9.10
C PRO A 20 17.95 -21.39 -8.21
N GLU A 21 17.78 -22.16 -7.14
CA GLU A 21 16.73 -21.99 -6.14
C GLU A 21 17.07 -21.01 -4.99
N ARG A 22 18.35 -20.65 -4.79
CA ARG A 22 18.77 -19.85 -3.63
C ARG A 22 18.76 -18.35 -3.93
N LEU A 23 17.89 -17.62 -3.23
CA LEU A 23 17.88 -16.16 -3.25
C LEU A 23 19.20 -15.61 -2.69
N GLY A 24 19.97 -14.92 -3.53
CA GLY A 24 21.33 -14.45 -3.19
C GLY A 24 21.39 -13.37 -2.11
N GLY A 25 22.58 -13.12 -1.55
CA GLY A 25 22.77 -12.17 -0.45
C GLY A 25 22.34 -10.72 -0.75
N ARG A 26 22.39 -10.28 -2.02
CA ARG A 26 21.89 -8.95 -2.42
C ARG A 26 20.37 -8.82 -2.29
N TYR A 27 19.64 -9.90 -2.59
CA TYR A 27 18.19 -9.96 -2.39
C TYR A 27 17.86 -9.83 -0.90
N TRP A 28 18.53 -10.58 -0.02
CA TRP A 28 18.24 -10.52 1.42
C TRP A 28 18.55 -9.17 2.04
N ARG A 29 19.60 -8.46 1.56
CA ARG A 29 19.87 -7.08 1.99
C ARG A 29 18.78 -6.12 1.54
N LEU A 30 18.30 -6.22 0.29
CA LEU A 30 17.13 -5.45 -0.16
C LEU A 30 15.89 -5.79 0.68
N TRP A 31 15.64 -7.08 0.91
CA TRP A 31 14.50 -7.56 1.69
C TRP A 31 14.51 -6.99 3.10
N SER A 32 15.66 -7.02 3.79
CA SER A 32 15.81 -6.43 5.12
C SER A 32 15.63 -4.91 5.10
N ALA A 33 16.21 -4.21 4.12
CA ALA A 33 16.01 -2.77 3.98
C ALA A 33 14.53 -2.41 3.74
N SER A 34 13.84 -3.15 2.85
CA SER A 34 12.41 -2.98 2.60
C SER A 34 11.57 -3.29 3.83
N ALA A 35 11.89 -4.34 4.59
CA ALA A 35 11.19 -4.69 5.81
C ALA A 35 11.27 -3.56 6.86
N VAL A 36 12.47 -3.05 7.12
CA VAL A 36 12.70 -1.96 8.09
C VAL A 36 12.06 -0.66 7.62
N SER A 37 12.19 -0.32 6.33
CA SER A 37 11.56 0.88 5.76
C SER A 37 10.04 0.81 5.83
N ASN A 38 9.44 -0.33 5.51
CA ASN A 38 7.99 -0.52 5.56
C ASN A 38 7.46 -0.56 6.99
N LEU A 39 8.26 -1.00 7.95
CA LEU A 39 7.89 -0.91 9.37
C LEU A 39 7.76 0.57 9.79
N ALA A 40 8.71 1.40 9.38
CA ALA A 40 8.64 2.84 9.60
C ALA A 40 7.39 3.45 8.95
N ASP A 41 7.09 3.09 7.70
CA ASP A 41 5.91 3.58 6.98
C ASP A 41 4.59 3.17 7.66
N GLY A 42 4.53 1.93 8.17
CA GLY A 42 3.41 1.43 8.97
C GLY A 42 3.21 2.20 10.27
N ILE A 43 4.31 2.54 10.95
CA ILE A 43 4.25 3.35 12.17
C ILE A 43 3.70 4.75 11.84
N VAL A 44 4.25 5.38 10.81
CA VAL A 44 3.94 6.76 10.39
C VAL A 44 2.45 6.94 10.07
N LYS A 45 1.84 5.96 9.39
CA LYS A 45 0.41 6.01 9.02
C LYS A 45 -0.51 6.20 10.23
N ILE A 46 -0.12 5.70 11.40
CA ILE A 46 -0.91 5.80 12.63
C ILE A 46 -0.38 6.91 13.54
N ALA A 47 0.94 7.10 13.58
CA ALA A 47 1.56 8.13 14.39
C ALA A 47 1.20 9.54 13.92
N LEU A 48 1.16 9.81 12.61
CA LEU A 48 0.80 11.13 12.07
C LEU A 48 -0.57 11.63 12.57
N PRO A 49 -1.69 10.89 12.38
CA PRO A 49 -2.99 11.34 12.87
C PRO A 49 -3.05 11.42 14.40
N LEU A 50 -2.39 10.51 15.13
CA LEU A 50 -2.34 10.58 16.60
C LEU A 50 -1.61 11.83 17.11
N VAL A 51 -0.46 12.16 16.51
CA VAL A 51 0.30 13.38 16.83
C VAL A 51 -0.49 14.63 16.43
N ALA A 52 -1.22 14.60 15.31
CA ALA A 52 -2.05 15.72 14.87
C ALA A 52 -3.16 16.07 15.87
N VAL A 53 -3.79 15.07 16.51
CA VAL A 53 -4.82 15.28 17.55
C VAL A 53 -4.23 15.97 18.79
N GLY A 54 -2.92 15.84 19.04
CA GLY A 54 -2.23 16.58 20.10
C GLY A 54 -2.15 18.10 19.84
N TYR A 55 -2.24 18.54 18.59
CA TYR A 55 -2.18 19.96 18.20
C TYR A 55 -3.54 20.61 18.00
N THR A 56 -4.56 19.83 17.61
CA THR A 56 -5.88 20.38 17.28
C THR A 56 -6.99 19.34 17.42
N SER A 57 -8.20 19.84 17.69
CA SER A 57 -9.44 19.06 17.65
C SER A 57 -10.23 19.26 16.35
N SER A 58 -9.76 20.09 15.40
CA SER A 58 -10.45 20.31 14.12
C SER A 58 -10.35 19.06 13.22
N PRO A 59 -11.48 18.48 12.79
CA PRO A 59 -11.48 17.34 11.89
C PRO A 59 -10.83 17.63 10.53
N VAL A 60 -11.02 18.84 9.98
CA VAL A 60 -10.40 19.24 8.71
C VAL A 60 -8.88 19.26 8.85
N LEU A 61 -8.36 19.84 9.94
CA LEU A 61 -6.92 19.95 10.14
C LEU A 61 -6.26 18.58 10.37
N VAL A 62 -6.88 17.69 11.14
CA VAL A 62 -6.35 16.32 11.35
C VAL A 62 -6.42 15.50 10.06
N ALA A 63 -7.56 15.49 9.38
CA ALA A 63 -7.73 14.75 8.13
C ALA A 63 -6.84 15.29 7.01
N GLY A 64 -6.58 16.60 7.01
CA GLY A 64 -5.70 17.22 6.04
C GLY A 64 -4.23 16.81 6.21
N VAL A 65 -3.77 16.37 7.40
CA VAL A 65 -2.43 15.76 7.56
C VAL A 65 -2.36 14.43 6.80
N ALA A 66 -3.39 13.59 6.92
CA ALA A 66 -3.49 12.34 6.16
C ALA A 66 -3.62 12.61 4.64
N ALA A 67 -4.35 13.66 4.27
CA ALA A 67 -4.42 14.13 2.88
C ALA A 67 -3.06 14.60 2.37
N ALA A 68 -2.32 15.39 3.17
CA ALA A 68 -0.99 15.88 2.80
C ALA A 68 0.00 14.73 2.61
N PHE A 69 -0.07 13.68 3.43
CA PHE A 69 0.74 12.48 3.28
C PHE A 69 0.41 11.69 2.01
N SER A 70 -0.87 11.58 1.64
CA SER A 70 -1.33 10.79 0.48
C SER A 70 -1.37 11.58 -0.84
N LEU A 71 -1.44 12.91 -0.81
CA LEU A 71 -1.51 13.78 -1.98
C LEU A 71 -0.34 13.60 -2.97
N PRO A 72 0.92 13.39 -2.52
CA PRO A 72 2.02 13.10 -3.42
C PRO A 72 1.80 11.91 -4.35
N TRP A 73 1.06 10.87 -3.93
CA TRP A 73 0.73 9.75 -4.80
C TRP A 73 -0.13 10.18 -5.99
N LEU A 74 -1.04 11.15 -5.80
CA LEU A 74 -1.85 11.70 -6.88
C LEU A 74 -1.01 12.57 -7.82
N LEU A 75 -0.13 13.41 -7.27
CA LEU A 75 0.61 14.42 -8.03
C LEU A 75 1.87 13.87 -8.70
N PHE A 76 2.58 12.95 -8.03
CA PHE A 76 3.94 12.57 -8.38
C PHE A 76 4.12 11.10 -8.75
N ALA A 77 3.11 10.23 -8.67
CA ALA A 77 3.27 8.83 -9.07
C ALA A 77 3.78 8.65 -10.50
N LEU A 78 3.24 9.43 -11.45
CA LEU A 78 3.65 9.35 -12.85
C LEU A 78 5.04 9.96 -13.10
N PRO A 79 5.34 11.20 -12.63
CA PRO A 79 6.70 11.75 -12.68
C PRO A 79 7.75 10.87 -11.99
N ALA A 80 7.42 10.27 -10.84
CA ALA A 80 8.31 9.40 -10.10
C ALA A 80 8.75 8.19 -10.95
N GLY A 81 7.83 7.53 -11.66
CA GLY A 81 8.18 6.46 -12.60
C GLY A 81 9.17 6.91 -13.66
N ALA A 82 8.93 8.06 -14.28
CA ALA A 82 9.83 8.61 -15.30
C ALA A 82 11.23 8.94 -14.76
N LEU A 83 11.29 9.44 -13.53
CA LEU A 83 12.54 9.83 -12.86
C LEU A 83 13.33 8.59 -12.41
N VAL A 84 12.66 7.64 -11.77
CA VAL A 84 13.24 6.37 -11.29
C VAL A 84 13.83 5.56 -12.44
N ASP A 85 13.23 5.63 -13.62
CA ASP A 85 13.76 4.97 -14.82
C ASP A 85 15.09 5.56 -15.32
N ARG A 86 15.40 6.83 -15.00
CA ARG A 86 16.63 7.51 -15.44
C ARG A 86 17.75 7.45 -14.43
N LEU A 87 17.41 7.23 -13.16
CA LEU A 87 18.34 7.24 -12.05
C LEU A 87 18.71 5.81 -11.63
N ASP A 88 19.76 5.71 -10.81
CA ASP A 88 20.04 4.45 -10.12
C ASP A 88 18.97 4.23 -9.04
N ARG A 89 18.16 3.18 -9.20
CA ARG A 89 17.02 2.89 -8.33
C ARG A 89 17.42 2.76 -6.86
N ARG A 90 18.60 2.20 -6.58
CA ARG A 90 19.13 2.08 -5.21
C ARG A 90 19.43 3.46 -4.62
N ARG A 91 20.00 4.37 -5.40
CA ARG A 91 20.29 5.73 -4.94
C ARG A 91 19.00 6.52 -4.68
N VAL A 92 17.97 6.31 -5.50
CA VAL A 92 16.65 6.93 -5.25
C VAL A 92 16.06 6.40 -3.94
N MET A 93 16.11 5.09 -3.68
CA MET A 93 15.66 4.53 -2.40
C MET A 93 16.43 5.09 -1.21
N GLN A 94 17.76 5.19 -1.30
CA GLN A 94 18.61 5.78 -0.25
C GLN A 94 18.27 7.25 -0.01
N ALA A 95 18.15 8.05 -1.07
CA ALA A 95 17.80 9.47 -0.97
C ALA A 95 16.41 9.65 -0.35
N ALA A 96 15.42 8.87 -0.78
CA ALA A 96 14.07 8.90 -0.23
C ALA A 96 14.06 8.62 1.28
N ASN A 97 14.69 7.53 1.72
CA ASN A 97 14.74 7.20 3.15
C ASN A 97 15.56 8.21 3.96
N THR A 98 16.61 8.79 3.38
CA THR A 98 17.39 9.86 4.03
C THR A 98 16.55 11.11 4.23
N VAL A 99 15.77 11.51 3.22
CA VAL A 99 14.84 12.65 3.31
C VAL A 99 13.76 12.38 4.35
N ARG A 100 13.15 11.18 4.35
CA ARG A 100 12.14 10.80 5.35
C ARG A 100 12.71 10.83 6.78
N ALA A 101 13.90 10.25 6.97
CA ALA A 101 14.59 10.27 8.27
C ALA A 101 14.91 11.70 8.73
N GLY A 102 15.39 12.56 7.83
CA GLY A 102 15.64 13.96 8.13
C GLY A 102 14.38 14.73 8.51
N LEU A 103 13.31 14.63 7.71
CA LEU A 103 12.04 15.32 7.97
C LEU A 103 11.43 14.92 9.31
N PHE A 104 11.37 13.62 9.60
CA PHE A 104 10.83 13.13 10.86
C PHE A 104 11.76 13.40 12.04
N GLY A 105 13.08 13.37 11.86
CA GLY A 105 14.05 13.76 12.87
C GLY A 105 13.93 15.25 13.24
N VAL A 106 13.76 16.13 12.24
CA VAL A 106 13.50 17.56 12.47
C VAL A 106 12.17 17.77 13.20
N MET A 107 11.11 17.07 12.80
CA MET A 107 9.83 17.14 13.51
C MET A 107 9.97 16.66 14.96
N ALA A 108 10.64 15.52 15.18
CA ALA A 108 10.86 14.96 16.52
C ALA A 108 11.62 15.95 17.41
N LEU A 109 12.66 16.60 16.88
CA LEU A 109 13.40 17.63 17.59
C LEU A 109 12.53 18.86 17.88
N ALA A 110 11.75 19.33 16.90
CA ALA A 110 10.83 20.44 17.10
C ALA A 110 9.80 20.13 18.21
N VAL A 111 9.25 18.92 18.24
CA VAL A 111 8.36 18.47 19.33
C VAL A 111 9.10 18.41 20.67
N ALA A 112 10.32 17.88 20.71
CA ALA A 112 11.10 17.78 21.94
C ALA A 112 11.50 19.16 22.51
N LEU A 113 11.63 20.17 21.65
CA LEU A 113 11.94 21.55 22.01
C LEU A 113 10.69 22.42 22.19
N ASP A 114 9.49 21.82 22.22
CA ASP A 114 8.19 22.52 22.32
C ASP A 114 7.95 23.57 21.20
N ALA A 115 8.63 23.42 20.07
CA ALA A 115 8.52 24.24 18.87
C ALA A 115 7.68 23.56 17.76
N GLY A 116 7.02 22.45 18.09
CA GLY A 116 6.19 21.69 17.15
C GLY A 116 4.94 22.46 16.75
N SER A 117 4.55 22.37 15.47
CA SER A 117 3.31 22.95 14.98
C SER A 117 2.62 22.02 14.00
N ILE A 118 1.30 22.16 13.88
CA ILE A 118 0.55 21.40 12.87
C ILE A 118 1.04 21.73 11.46
N TRP A 119 1.41 22.97 11.17
CA TRP A 119 1.92 23.37 9.86
C TRP A 119 3.25 22.70 9.50
N LEU A 120 4.14 22.55 10.48
CA LEU A 120 5.36 21.75 10.30
C LEU A 120 5.01 20.28 10.06
N LEU A 121 4.02 19.73 10.77
CA LEU A 121 3.54 18.37 10.56
C LEU A 121 2.98 18.17 9.13
N TYR A 122 2.27 19.15 8.56
CA TYR A 122 1.82 19.13 7.16
C TYR A 122 3.01 19.09 6.18
N LEU A 123 4.02 19.93 6.40
CA LEU A 123 5.21 19.98 5.55
C LEU A 123 5.97 18.64 5.59
N VAL A 124 6.13 18.07 6.78
CA VAL A 124 6.77 16.78 7.02
C VAL A 124 5.97 15.65 6.39
N ALA A 125 4.65 15.62 6.58
CA ALA A 125 3.76 14.62 5.98
C ALA A 125 3.82 14.67 4.45
N PHE A 126 3.73 15.86 3.85
CA PHE A 126 3.81 16.02 2.40
C PHE A 126 5.19 15.62 1.85
N GLY A 127 6.28 16.12 2.44
CA GLY A 127 7.63 15.77 2.01
C GLY A 127 7.91 14.27 2.15
N ALA A 128 7.42 13.65 3.22
CA ALA A 128 7.51 12.21 3.42
C ALA A 128 6.68 11.42 2.42
N GLY A 129 5.49 11.88 2.02
CA GLY A 129 4.69 11.25 0.95
C GLY A 129 5.33 11.38 -0.44
N VAL A 130 6.10 12.44 -0.71
CA VAL A 130 6.89 12.56 -1.96
C VAL A 130 8.01 11.52 -1.98
N ALA A 131 8.78 11.43 -0.89
CA ALA A 131 9.82 10.43 -0.74
C ALA A 131 9.23 9.00 -0.72
N GLU A 132 8.11 8.81 0.00
CA GLU A 132 6.96 7.95 -0.27
C GLU A 132 6.97 7.22 -1.63
N THR A 133 6.40 7.98 -2.54
CA THR A 133 6.14 7.67 -3.93
C THR A 133 7.42 7.25 -4.68
N LEU A 134 8.54 7.93 -4.45
CA LEU A 134 9.82 7.64 -5.12
C LEU A 134 10.44 6.32 -4.68
N TYR A 135 10.41 6.03 -3.38
CA TYR A 135 10.94 4.78 -2.82
C TYR A 135 10.16 3.58 -3.35
N ASP A 136 8.83 3.59 -3.23
CA ASP A 136 7.98 2.45 -3.60
C ASP A 136 8.06 2.14 -5.09
N THR A 137 8.11 3.18 -5.93
CA THR A 137 8.29 3.04 -7.37
C THR A 137 9.66 2.42 -7.72
N SER A 138 10.70 2.76 -6.95
CA SER A 138 12.05 2.19 -7.10
C SER A 138 12.14 0.75 -6.59
N ALA A 139 11.55 0.47 -5.42
CA ALA A 139 11.55 -0.83 -4.76
C ALA A 139 10.87 -1.92 -5.60
N GLN A 140 9.75 -1.58 -6.26
CA GLN A 140 9.08 -2.50 -7.18
C GLN A 140 9.93 -2.81 -8.43
N SER A 141 10.74 -1.85 -8.86
CA SER A 141 11.47 -1.91 -10.14
C SER A 141 12.89 -2.48 -10.01
N ILE A 142 13.46 -2.53 -8.79
CA ILE A 142 14.81 -3.05 -8.53
C ILE A 142 14.82 -4.58 -8.43
N LEU A 143 13.72 -5.21 -7.99
CA LEU A 143 13.65 -6.66 -7.75
C LEU A 143 13.95 -7.50 -9.02
N PRO A 144 13.39 -7.18 -10.22
CA PRO A 144 13.72 -7.89 -11.46
C PRO A 144 15.20 -7.88 -11.87
N GLN A 145 16.00 -6.97 -11.32
CA GLN A 145 17.45 -6.87 -11.61
C GLN A 145 18.32 -7.62 -10.60
N LEU A 146 17.74 -8.10 -9.51
CA LEU A 146 18.47 -8.74 -8.41
C LEU A 146 18.39 -10.25 -8.43
N VAL A 147 17.39 -10.81 -9.09
CA VAL A 147 17.16 -12.26 -9.11
C VAL A 147 16.80 -12.74 -10.53
N PRO A 148 17.18 -13.97 -10.90
CA PRO A 148 16.79 -14.59 -12.18
C PRO A 148 15.27 -14.67 -12.36
N ARG A 149 14.80 -14.71 -13.62
CA ARG A 149 13.38 -14.67 -13.96
C ARG A 149 12.59 -15.84 -13.37
N GLU A 150 13.25 -16.98 -13.21
CA GLU A 150 12.69 -18.25 -12.76
C GLU A 150 12.28 -18.17 -11.27
N VAL A 151 13.02 -17.42 -10.46
CA VAL A 151 12.74 -17.24 -9.02
C VAL A 151 12.03 -15.93 -8.69
N LEU A 152 11.78 -15.06 -9.67
CA LEU A 152 11.11 -13.77 -9.47
C LEU A 152 9.77 -13.87 -8.75
N PRO A 153 8.85 -14.80 -9.09
CA PRO A 153 7.57 -14.90 -8.39
C PRO A 153 7.75 -15.19 -6.90
N ARG A 154 8.70 -16.06 -6.54
CA ARG A 154 9.01 -16.42 -5.15
C ARG A 154 9.67 -15.27 -4.40
N ALA A 155 10.60 -14.57 -5.04
CA ALA A 155 11.26 -13.38 -4.48
C ALA A 155 10.24 -12.25 -4.24
N ASN A 156 9.36 -12.01 -5.21
CA ASN A 156 8.31 -10.99 -5.11
C ASN A 156 7.30 -11.34 -4.02
N GLY A 157 6.88 -12.61 -3.93
CA GLY A 157 5.98 -13.06 -2.87
C GLY A 157 6.56 -12.84 -1.47
N ARG A 158 7.84 -13.17 -1.26
CA ARG A 158 8.52 -12.98 0.04
C ARG A 158 8.76 -11.51 0.38
N LEU A 159 9.10 -10.68 -0.60
CA LEU A 159 9.25 -9.24 -0.41
C LEU A 159 7.90 -8.60 -0.07
N HIS A 160 6.86 -8.88 -0.86
CA HIS A 160 5.52 -8.34 -0.61
C HIS A 160 4.96 -8.79 0.75
N ALA A 161 5.19 -10.04 1.15
CA ALA A 161 4.76 -10.55 2.45
C ALA A 161 5.42 -9.81 3.62
N VAL A 162 6.74 -9.50 3.54
CA VAL A 162 7.41 -8.75 4.61
C VAL A 162 6.96 -7.30 4.64
N GLU A 163 6.75 -6.68 3.48
CA GLU A 163 6.24 -5.31 3.39
C GLU A 163 4.84 -5.22 4.01
N LEU A 164 3.95 -6.16 3.69
CA LEU A 164 2.61 -6.24 4.27
C LEU A 164 2.67 -6.46 5.79
N ALA A 165 3.48 -7.40 6.26
CA ALA A 165 3.62 -7.68 7.69
C ALA A 165 4.18 -6.47 8.45
N ALA A 166 5.23 -5.84 7.92
CA ALA A 166 5.85 -4.68 8.56
C ALA A 166 4.93 -3.46 8.55
N ASN A 167 4.32 -3.14 7.41
CA ASN A 167 3.53 -1.92 7.21
C ASN A 167 2.13 -2.01 7.84
N GLN A 168 1.44 -3.14 7.70
CA GLN A 168 0.04 -3.27 8.12
C GLN A 168 -0.14 -3.99 9.45
N PHE A 169 0.72 -4.97 9.78
CA PHE A 169 0.50 -5.81 10.96
C PHE A 169 1.33 -5.36 12.17
N VAL A 170 2.64 -5.12 11.99
CA VAL A 170 3.55 -4.75 13.08
C VAL A 170 3.60 -3.24 13.32
N GLY A 171 3.48 -2.43 12.25
CA GLY A 171 3.55 -0.97 12.32
C GLY A 171 2.46 -0.32 13.20
N PRO A 172 1.16 -0.59 12.98
CA PRO A 172 0.07 0.08 13.72
C PRO A 172 0.08 -0.08 15.25
N PRO A 173 0.26 -1.29 15.83
CA PRO A 173 0.37 -1.41 17.28
C PRO A 173 1.61 -0.69 17.81
N LEU A 174 2.75 -0.85 17.12
CA LEU A 174 4.00 -0.21 17.51
C LEU A 174 3.88 1.33 17.50
N ALA A 175 3.17 1.90 16.53
CA ALA A 175 2.85 3.33 16.53
C ALA A 175 2.09 3.77 17.77
N GLY A 176 1.03 3.04 18.14
CA GLY A 176 0.24 3.35 19.32
C GLY A 176 1.09 3.36 20.61
N PHE A 177 1.97 2.37 20.76
CA PHE A 177 2.92 2.32 21.89
C PHE A 177 3.96 3.45 21.85
N LEU A 178 4.52 3.76 20.67
CA LEU A 178 5.50 4.83 20.54
C LEU A 178 4.88 6.21 20.82
N VAL A 179 3.64 6.46 20.39
CA VAL A 179 2.93 7.71 20.70
C VAL A 179 2.62 7.80 22.18
N ALA A 180 2.22 6.70 22.83
CA ALA A 180 2.01 6.67 24.28
C ALA A 180 3.30 7.00 25.07
N ALA A 181 4.47 6.66 24.53
CA ALA A 181 5.76 7.05 25.09
C ALA A 181 6.14 8.52 24.81
N GLY A 182 5.43 9.19 23.90
CA GLY A 182 5.58 10.60 23.57
C GLY A 182 5.66 10.86 22.07
N ALA A 183 5.10 11.98 21.62
CA ALA A 183 5.07 12.36 20.20
C ALA A 183 6.48 12.45 19.57
N ALA A 184 7.48 12.96 20.30
CA ALA A 184 8.86 13.00 19.82
C ALA A 184 9.44 11.59 19.58
N VAL A 185 9.13 10.62 20.45
CA VAL A 185 9.56 9.22 20.31
C VAL A 185 8.87 8.56 19.11
N ALA A 186 7.58 8.81 18.93
CA ALA A 186 6.81 8.31 17.78
C ALA A 186 7.30 8.82 16.42
N LEU A 187 7.91 10.00 16.39
CA LEU A 187 8.50 10.58 15.18
C LEU A 187 9.97 10.14 15.00
N ALA A 188 10.74 10.05 16.09
CA ALA A 188 12.13 9.60 16.06
C ALA A 188 12.28 8.11 15.71
N GLY A 189 11.33 7.27 16.14
CA GLY A 189 11.32 5.83 15.84
C GLY A 189 11.40 5.52 14.34
N PRO A 190 10.44 5.99 13.52
CA PRO A 190 10.50 5.88 12.06
C PRO A 190 11.77 6.48 11.46
N ALA A 191 12.24 7.62 11.95
CA ALA A 191 13.48 8.25 11.49
C ALA A 191 14.69 7.32 11.67
N GLY A 192 14.83 6.70 12.84
CA GLY A 192 15.86 5.70 13.12
C GLY A 192 15.75 4.46 12.24
N LEU A 193 14.53 3.95 12.03
CA LEU A 193 14.29 2.81 11.15
C LEU A 193 14.69 3.11 9.70
N TRP A 194 14.32 4.27 9.14
CA TRP A 194 14.76 4.64 7.79
C TRP A 194 16.28 4.84 7.71
N ALA A 195 16.92 5.38 8.75
CA ALA A 195 18.39 5.46 8.80
C ALA A 195 19.04 4.08 8.77
N VAL A 196 18.49 3.10 9.51
CA VAL A 196 18.92 1.69 9.45
C VAL A 196 18.69 1.11 8.05
N ALA A 197 17.55 1.37 7.43
CA ALA A 197 17.28 0.93 6.06
C ALA A 197 18.28 1.50 5.05
N VAL A 198 18.66 2.78 5.18
CA VAL A 198 19.73 3.41 4.38
C VAL A 198 21.06 2.70 4.59
N ALA A 199 21.45 2.43 5.83
CA ALA A 199 22.68 1.71 6.15
C ALA A 199 22.71 0.31 5.52
N VAL A 200 21.60 -0.44 5.58
CA VAL A 200 21.50 -1.75 4.91
C VAL A 200 21.57 -1.60 3.39
N LEU A 201 20.94 -0.59 2.79
CA LEU A 201 21.02 -0.32 1.35
C LEU A 201 22.45 0.06 0.92
N LEU A 202 23.27 0.67 1.78
CA LEU A 202 24.69 0.92 1.48
C LEU A 202 25.49 -0.38 1.25
N LEU A 203 25.03 -1.51 1.80
CA LEU A 203 25.66 -2.83 1.63
C LEU A 203 25.18 -3.59 0.37
N VAL A 204 24.19 -3.07 -0.35
CA VAL A 204 23.68 -3.66 -1.61
C VAL A 204 24.59 -3.25 -2.78
N GLY A 205 25.67 -4.00 -3.04
CA GLY A 205 26.58 -3.70 -4.16
C GLY A 205 25.90 -3.82 -5.54
N GLY A 206 26.11 -2.83 -6.42
CA GLY A 206 25.62 -2.83 -7.80
C GLY A 206 25.17 -1.44 -8.29
N ARG A 207 25.04 -1.30 -9.61
CA ARG A 207 24.36 -0.18 -10.28
C ARG A 207 23.05 -0.72 -10.88
N PHE A 208 21.91 -0.15 -10.50
CA PHE A 208 20.58 -0.67 -10.89
C PHE A 208 19.89 0.26 -11.88
N ARG A 209 20.61 0.58 -12.95
CA ARG A 209 20.12 1.40 -14.06
C ARG A 209 19.84 0.50 -15.24
N VAL A 210 18.67 0.66 -15.86
CA VAL A 210 18.34 -0.01 -17.12
C VAL A 210 18.74 0.94 -18.26
N GLU A 211 19.55 0.47 -19.19
CA GLU A 211 19.74 1.13 -20.48
C GLU A 211 18.45 0.99 -21.28
N ARG A 212 17.92 2.13 -21.74
CA ARG A 212 16.60 2.17 -22.36
C ARG A 212 16.76 2.18 -23.88
N ASP A 213 16.36 1.10 -24.53
CA ASP A 213 16.03 1.08 -25.94
C ASP A 213 14.57 1.55 -26.11
N GLY A 214 14.34 2.84 -26.38
CA GLY A 214 13.03 3.30 -26.87
C GLY A 214 12.52 4.65 -26.36
N ARG A 215 12.08 5.49 -27.31
CA ARG A 215 11.54 6.85 -27.20
C ARG A 215 10.00 6.90 -27.00
N GLY A 216 9.43 6.02 -26.19
CA GLY A 216 7.99 6.06 -25.90
C GLY A 216 7.61 7.28 -25.04
N SER A 217 6.51 7.98 -25.37
CA SER A 217 6.00 9.05 -24.50
C SER A 217 5.15 8.44 -23.37
N LEU A 218 5.55 8.67 -22.12
CA LEU A 218 4.83 8.19 -20.92
C LEU A 218 3.34 8.59 -20.94
N ARG A 219 3.03 9.77 -21.48
CA ARG A 219 1.65 10.26 -21.65
C ARG A 219 0.85 9.38 -22.62
N ALA A 220 1.44 8.97 -23.74
CA ALA A 220 0.78 8.06 -24.68
C ALA A 220 0.55 6.69 -24.06
N ASP A 221 1.51 6.16 -23.30
CA ASP A 221 1.38 4.86 -22.62
C ASP A 221 0.25 4.87 -21.57
N ILE A 222 0.15 5.94 -20.78
CA ILE A 222 -0.95 6.13 -19.80
C ILE A 222 -2.28 6.30 -20.53
N ALA A 223 -2.33 7.13 -21.58
CA ALA A 223 -3.55 7.34 -22.35
C ALA A 223 -4.05 6.05 -23.01
N GLU A 224 -3.15 5.21 -23.51
CA GLU A 224 -3.48 3.90 -24.07
C GLU A 224 -4.04 2.95 -23.00
N GLY A 225 -3.40 2.88 -21.83
CA GLY A 225 -3.88 2.07 -20.70
C GLY A 225 -5.26 2.52 -20.19
N LEU A 226 -5.45 3.83 -20.06
CA LEU A 226 -6.71 4.43 -19.63
C LEU A 226 -7.81 4.20 -20.66
N ARG A 227 -7.50 4.37 -21.96
CA ARG A 227 -8.45 4.11 -23.06
C ARG A 227 -8.85 2.64 -23.12
N PHE A 228 -7.92 1.72 -22.94
CA PHE A 228 -8.24 0.29 -22.87
C PHE A 228 -9.14 -0.02 -21.67
N LEU A 229 -8.79 0.48 -20.48
CA LEU A 229 -9.57 0.30 -19.26
C LEU A 229 -11.01 0.83 -19.40
N TRP A 230 -11.19 2.02 -19.98
CA TRP A 230 -12.53 2.61 -20.19
C TRP A 230 -13.37 1.91 -21.26
N ARG A 231 -12.74 1.27 -22.25
CA ARG A 231 -13.41 0.47 -23.29
C ARG A 231 -13.91 -0.87 -22.74
N HIS A 232 -13.15 -1.50 -21.84
CA HIS A 232 -13.54 -2.79 -21.28
C HIS A 232 -14.52 -2.62 -20.10
N ARG A 233 -15.79 -2.95 -20.31
CA ARG A 233 -16.89 -2.73 -19.33
C ARG A 233 -16.60 -3.29 -17.92
N LEU A 234 -16.06 -4.50 -17.85
CA LEU A 234 -15.72 -5.16 -16.57
C LEU A 234 -14.57 -4.46 -15.84
N LEU A 235 -13.44 -4.21 -16.52
CA LEU A 235 -12.28 -3.51 -15.94
C LEU A 235 -12.63 -2.10 -15.49
N ARG A 236 -13.41 -1.35 -16.28
CA ARG A 236 -13.96 -0.04 -15.89
C ARG A 236 -14.75 -0.12 -14.60
N THR A 237 -15.67 -1.08 -14.49
CA THR A 237 -16.49 -1.25 -13.29
C THR A 237 -15.62 -1.54 -12.06
N LEU A 238 -14.69 -2.49 -12.18
CA LEU A 238 -13.76 -2.82 -11.08
C LEU A 238 -12.84 -1.66 -10.69
N ALA A 239 -12.45 -0.82 -11.66
CA ALA A 239 -11.62 0.35 -11.39
C ALA A 239 -12.38 1.46 -10.68
N THR A 240 -13.62 1.74 -11.10
CA THR A 240 -14.52 2.67 -10.38
C THR A 240 -14.78 2.18 -8.96
N MET A 241 -15.06 0.88 -8.79
CA MET A 241 -15.29 0.30 -7.47
C MET A 241 -14.11 0.49 -6.55
N VAL A 242 -12.88 0.20 -7.00
CA VAL A 242 -11.69 0.40 -6.16
C VAL A 242 -11.42 1.87 -5.87
N GLY A 243 -11.66 2.79 -6.81
CA GLY A 243 -11.53 4.22 -6.55
C GLY A 243 -12.50 4.69 -5.45
N VAL A 244 -13.77 4.29 -5.53
CA VAL A 244 -14.78 4.62 -4.51
C VAL A 244 -14.47 3.93 -3.18
N SER A 245 -14.03 2.67 -3.18
CA SER A 245 -13.62 1.98 -1.95
C SER A 245 -12.47 2.72 -1.26
N ASN A 246 -11.42 3.12 -1.99
CA ASN A 246 -10.30 3.87 -1.39
C ASN A 246 -10.74 5.25 -0.90
N PHE A 247 -11.60 5.94 -1.65
CA PHE A 247 -12.18 7.21 -1.22
C PHE A 247 -12.91 7.08 0.12
N VAL A 248 -13.85 6.13 0.22
CA VAL A 248 -14.66 5.88 1.43
C VAL A 248 -13.77 5.48 2.61
N THR A 249 -12.85 4.53 2.40
CA THR A 249 -11.93 4.07 3.45
C THR A 249 -11.08 5.24 3.96
N ASN A 250 -10.49 6.05 3.08
CA ASN A 250 -9.66 7.18 3.51
C ASN A 250 -10.47 8.29 4.19
N ALA A 251 -11.70 8.54 3.74
CA ALA A 251 -12.59 9.48 4.41
C ALA A 251 -12.87 9.09 5.87
N VAL A 252 -13.06 7.79 6.13
CA VAL A 252 -13.29 7.26 7.48
C VAL A 252 -12.01 7.24 8.31
N PHE A 253 -10.94 6.61 7.82
CA PHE A 253 -9.72 6.42 8.61
C PHE A 253 -8.97 7.74 8.88
N ALA A 254 -9.12 8.77 8.03
CA ALA A 254 -8.53 10.08 8.28
C ALA A 254 -9.12 10.79 9.52
N VAL A 255 -10.38 10.52 9.87
CA VAL A 255 -11.06 11.12 11.03
C VAL A 255 -11.31 10.14 12.18
N LEU A 256 -11.09 8.84 11.95
CA LEU A 256 -11.36 7.79 12.93
C LEU A 256 -10.57 8.01 14.24
N VAL A 257 -9.36 8.56 14.15
CA VAL A 257 -8.53 8.86 15.33
C VAL A 257 -9.24 9.79 16.32
N LEU A 258 -9.94 10.84 15.84
CA LEU A 258 -10.68 11.79 16.67
C LEU A 258 -11.90 11.14 17.34
N TYR A 259 -12.48 10.13 16.69
CA TYR A 259 -13.60 9.37 17.25
C TYR A 259 -13.13 8.31 18.25
N ALA A 260 -11.92 7.79 18.06
CA ALA A 260 -11.40 6.64 18.78
C ALA A 260 -10.60 7.01 20.03
N VAL A 261 -9.80 8.07 19.98
CA VAL A 261 -8.73 8.33 20.97
C VAL A 261 -8.98 9.62 21.73
N GLY A 262 -8.74 9.57 23.04
CA GLY A 262 -8.74 10.72 23.94
C GLY A 262 -9.99 10.83 24.83
N PRO A 263 -9.94 11.66 25.89
CA PRO A 263 -10.98 11.71 26.93
C PRO A 263 -12.36 12.15 26.41
N GLY A 264 -12.39 13.03 25.41
CA GLY A 264 -13.60 13.53 24.75
C GLY A 264 -14.08 12.67 23.59
N SER A 265 -13.36 11.60 23.23
CA SER A 265 -13.72 10.74 22.11
C SER A 265 -14.86 9.79 22.49
N ALA A 266 -15.58 9.30 21.49
CA ALA A 266 -16.74 8.45 21.71
C ALA A 266 -16.37 7.04 22.17
N ILE A 267 -15.21 6.53 21.73
CA ILE A 267 -14.73 5.18 22.02
C ILE A 267 -13.80 5.18 23.25
N ARG A 268 -13.09 6.29 23.52
CA ARG A 268 -12.20 6.47 24.69
C ARG A 268 -11.04 5.45 24.75
N LEU A 269 -10.47 5.11 23.60
CA LEU A 269 -9.26 4.30 23.57
C LEU A 269 -8.04 5.12 23.96
N THR A 270 -7.07 4.42 24.53
CA THR A 270 -5.68 4.88 24.61
C THR A 270 -5.02 4.77 23.23
N GLU A 271 -3.89 5.45 23.03
CA GLU A 271 -3.10 5.42 21.80
C GLU A 271 -2.67 3.97 21.43
N PRO A 272 -2.20 3.12 22.37
CA PRO A 272 -1.94 1.72 22.08
C PRO A 272 -3.22 0.94 21.72
N GLY A 273 -4.33 1.23 22.40
CA GLY A 273 -5.63 0.61 22.10
C GLY A 273 -6.10 0.90 20.67
N TYR A 274 -5.87 2.10 20.16
CA TYR A 274 -6.15 2.47 18.77
C TYR A 274 -5.25 1.73 17.79
N GLY A 275 -3.94 1.65 18.07
CA GLY A 275 -3.02 0.84 17.27
C GLY A 275 -3.44 -0.63 17.19
N ILE A 276 -3.83 -1.22 18.32
CA ILE A 276 -4.35 -2.60 18.38
C ILE A 276 -5.65 -2.74 17.58
N LEU A 277 -6.59 -1.79 17.70
CA LEU A 277 -7.83 -1.80 16.93
C LEU A 277 -7.55 -1.81 15.41
N LEU A 278 -6.61 -0.98 14.94
CA LEU A 278 -6.22 -0.96 13.53
C LEU A 278 -5.45 -2.22 13.10
N THR A 279 -4.84 -2.92 14.05
CA THR A 279 -4.18 -4.21 13.76
C THR A 279 -5.20 -5.30 13.47
N THR A 280 -6.43 -5.22 14.00
CA THR A 280 -7.43 -6.27 13.78
C THR A 280 -7.81 -6.38 12.30
N ILE A 281 -7.92 -5.27 11.56
CA ILE A 281 -8.15 -5.31 10.11
C ILE A 281 -6.96 -5.92 9.37
N ALA A 282 -5.73 -5.62 9.78
CA ALA A 282 -4.54 -6.22 9.18
C ALA A 282 -4.43 -7.72 9.46
N ALA A 283 -4.72 -8.15 10.69
CA ALA A 283 -4.80 -9.55 11.07
C ALA A 283 -5.85 -10.30 10.22
N GLY A 284 -7.00 -9.66 10.01
CA GLY A 284 -8.03 -10.13 9.09
C GLY A 284 -7.51 -10.26 7.65
N ILE A 285 -6.80 -9.26 7.14
CA ILE A 285 -6.22 -9.27 5.78
C ILE A 285 -5.21 -10.42 5.62
N VAL A 286 -4.33 -10.64 6.59
CA VAL A 286 -3.36 -11.74 6.56
C VAL A 286 -4.09 -13.08 6.50
N LEU A 287 -5.03 -13.32 7.41
CA LEU A 287 -5.82 -14.55 7.41
C LEU A 287 -6.63 -14.72 6.11
N GLY A 288 -7.24 -13.64 5.63
CA GLY A 288 -8.01 -13.62 4.39
C GLY A 288 -7.16 -13.91 3.16
N SER A 289 -5.90 -13.49 3.12
CA SER A 289 -4.98 -13.81 2.02
C SER A 289 -4.69 -15.32 1.93
N LEU A 290 -4.61 -16.00 3.08
CA LEU A 290 -4.45 -17.46 3.17
C LEU A 290 -5.75 -18.19 2.81
N LEU A 291 -6.89 -17.63 3.23
CA LEU A 291 -8.21 -18.22 2.98
C LEU A 291 -8.81 -17.83 1.62
N ALA A 292 -8.21 -16.91 0.86
CA ALA A 292 -8.79 -16.35 -0.37
C ALA A 292 -9.19 -17.44 -1.37
N GLY A 293 -8.34 -18.44 -1.60
CA GLY A 293 -8.65 -19.56 -2.49
C GLY A 293 -9.78 -20.45 -1.97
N TRP A 294 -9.92 -20.60 -0.64
CA TRP A 294 -11.05 -21.32 -0.06
C TRP A 294 -12.35 -20.53 -0.19
N ILE A 295 -12.32 -19.22 0.07
CA ILE A 295 -13.47 -18.31 -0.08
C ILE A 295 -13.95 -18.31 -1.54
N GLU A 296 -13.04 -18.19 -2.50
CA GLU A 296 -13.36 -18.21 -3.93
C GLU A 296 -14.01 -19.55 -4.34
N ARG A 297 -13.46 -20.69 -3.88
CA ARG A 297 -14.04 -22.01 -4.19
C ARG A 297 -15.43 -22.23 -3.58
N ARG A 298 -15.68 -21.69 -2.38
CA ARG A 298 -16.94 -21.90 -1.66
C ARG A 298 -18.06 -20.97 -2.11
N LEU A 299 -17.75 -19.70 -2.38
CA LEU A 299 -18.75 -18.70 -2.72
C LEU A 299 -18.87 -18.47 -4.24
N GLY A 300 -17.82 -18.79 -5.01
CA GLY A 300 -17.66 -18.29 -6.37
C GLY A 300 -17.17 -16.85 -6.39
N ARG A 301 -16.68 -16.40 -7.55
CA ARG A 301 -15.99 -15.09 -7.67
C ARG A 301 -16.95 -13.92 -7.49
N ALA A 302 -18.08 -13.91 -8.20
CA ALA A 302 -19.02 -12.79 -8.12
C ALA A 302 -19.62 -12.61 -6.72
N ARG A 303 -20.02 -13.71 -6.06
CA ARG A 303 -20.56 -13.64 -4.68
C ARG A 303 -19.50 -13.26 -3.67
N ALA A 304 -18.28 -13.79 -3.77
CA ALA A 304 -17.18 -13.38 -2.90
C ALA A 304 -16.90 -11.86 -3.00
N LEU A 305 -16.90 -11.31 -4.21
CA LEU A 305 -16.79 -9.87 -4.43
C LEU A 305 -17.95 -9.09 -3.80
N GLY A 306 -19.20 -9.55 -3.99
CA GLY A 306 -20.38 -8.91 -3.41
C GLY A 306 -20.38 -8.91 -1.87
N VAL A 307 -20.03 -10.04 -1.25
CA VAL A 307 -19.89 -10.14 0.22
C VAL A 307 -18.78 -9.23 0.74
N SER A 308 -17.69 -9.08 -0.02
CA SER A 308 -16.59 -8.17 0.33
C SER A 308 -17.01 -6.70 0.29
N VAL A 309 -17.93 -6.32 -0.60
CA VAL A 309 -18.52 -4.98 -0.63
C VAL A 309 -19.36 -4.72 0.63
N VAL A 310 -20.19 -5.68 1.04
CA VAL A 310 -20.98 -5.57 2.29
C VAL A 310 -20.05 -5.44 3.49
N ALA A 311 -18.98 -6.23 3.52
CA ALA A 311 -17.98 -6.18 4.59
C ALA A 311 -17.25 -4.83 4.64
N MET A 312 -16.89 -4.27 3.48
CA MET A 312 -16.33 -2.91 3.40
C MET A 312 -17.30 -1.89 3.99
N ALA A 313 -18.57 -1.94 3.59
CA ALA A 313 -19.60 -1.03 4.10
C ALA A 313 -19.78 -1.17 5.62
N ALA A 314 -19.65 -2.38 6.17
CA ALA A 314 -19.66 -2.60 7.61
C ALA A 314 -18.42 -1.97 8.29
N VAL A 315 -17.22 -2.16 7.74
CA VAL A 315 -15.98 -1.56 8.26
C VAL A 315 -16.07 -0.04 8.33
N VAL A 316 -16.61 0.61 7.29
CA VAL A 316 -16.70 2.07 7.26
C VAL A 316 -17.94 2.63 7.96
N GLY A 317 -19.03 1.85 8.05
CA GLY A 317 -20.34 2.30 8.54
C GLY A 317 -20.65 1.97 10.00
N VAL A 318 -20.20 0.83 10.52
CA VAL A 318 -20.49 0.41 11.91
C VAL A 318 -19.97 1.41 12.96
N PRO A 319 -18.85 2.15 12.78
CA PRO A 319 -18.48 3.22 13.71
C PRO A 319 -19.56 4.30 13.93
N ALA A 320 -20.53 4.46 13.01
CA ALA A 320 -21.69 5.34 13.20
C ALA A 320 -22.68 4.80 14.25
N LEU A 321 -22.76 3.47 14.37
CA LEU A 321 -23.78 2.74 15.13
C LEU A 321 -23.26 2.25 16.48
N SER A 322 -21.96 1.96 16.58
CA SER A 322 -21.35 1.39 17.78
C SER A 322 -20.07 2.13 18.15
N THR A 323 -19.92 2.38 19.44
CA THR A 323 -18.68 2.88 20.06
C THR A 323 -17.92 1.79 20.80
N ASN A 324 -18.42 0.54 20.80
CA ASN A 324 -17.79 -0.55 21.52
C ASN A 324 -16.53 -1.03 20.76
N PRO A 325 -15.32 -0.92 21.36
CA PRO A 325 -14.08 -1.31 20.69
C PRO A 325 -14.05 -2.77 20.24
N PHE A 326 -14.68 -3.69 20.99
CA PHE A 326 -14.70 -5.11 20.65
C PHE A 326 -15.57 -5.39 19.43
N VAL A 327 -16.70 -4.70 19.31
CA VAL A 327 -17.57 -4.80 18.13
C VAL A 327 -16.84 -4.26 16.89
N LEU A 328 -16.21 -3.09 17.02
CA LEU A 328 -15.42 -2.51 15.93
C LEU A 328 -14.24 -3.40 15.55
N GLY A 329 -13.53 -3.94 16.53
CA GLY A 329 -12.42 -4.88 16.32
C GLY A 329 -12.85 -6.14 15.57
N ALA A 330 -13.99 -6.73 15.93
CA ALA A 330 -14.56 -7.90 15.26
C ALA A 330 -15.00 -7.59 13.82
N VAL A 331 -15.65 -6.45 13.59
CA VAL A 331 -16.04 -5.99 12.24
C VAL A 331 -14.83 -5.71 11.37
N PHE A 332 -13.81 -5.05 11.92
CA PHE A 332 -12.56 -4.76 11.22
C PHE A 332 -11.80 -6.05 10.86
N PHE A 333 -11.74 -7.01 11.78
CA PHE A 333 -11.14 -8.32 11.54
C PHE A 333 -11.88 -9.11 10.46
N GLY A 334 -13.19 -9.31 10.60
CA GLY A 334 -14.01 -10.01 9.61
C GLY A 334 -14.01 -9.31 8.25
N GLY A 335 -14.05 -7.97 8.27
CA GLY A 335 -13.91 -7.13 7.10
C GLY A 335 -12.57 -7.32 6.39
N GLY A 336 -11.47 -7.30 7.14
CA GLY A 336 -10.12 -7.52 6.62
C GLY A 336 -9.99 -8.84 5.85
N ILE A 337 -10.60 -9.93 6.36
CA ILE A 337 -10.60 -11.25 5.68
C ILE A 337 -11.21 -11.14 4.28
N LEU A 338 -12.37 -10.49 4.18
CA LEU A 338 -13.10 -10.37 2.93
C LEU A 338 -12.47 -9.34 1.99
N LEU A 339 -11.90 -8.26 2.51
CA LEU A 339 -11.13 -7.30 1.73
C LEU A 339 -9.88 -7.92 1.09
N ALA A 340 -9.22 -8.87 1.77
CA ALA A 340 -8.13 -9.62 1.17
C ALA A 340 -8.62 -10.51 0.01
N ALA A 341 -9.76 -11.19 0.18
CA ALA A 341 -10.37 -11.98 -0.91
C ALA A 341 -10.70 -11.10 -2.13
N TRP A 342 -11.27 -9.91 -1.91
CA TRP A 342 -11.50 -8.92 -2.96
C TRP A 342 -10.21 -8.58 -3.73
N ASN A 343 -9.12 -8.26 -3.02
CA ASN A 343 -7.85 -7.91 -3.64
C ASN A 343 -7.28 -9.07 -4.49
N VAL A 344 -7.31 -10.30 -3.97
CA VAL A 344 -6.81 -11.48 -4.68
C VAL A 344 -7.61 -11.73 -5.96
N ILE A 345 -8.94 -11.72 -5.89
CA ILE A 345 -9.82 -11.98 -7.03
C ILE A 345 -9.66 -10.90 -8.10
N THR A 346 -9.66 -9.62 -7.70
CA THR A 346 -9.58 -8.50 -8.66
C THR A 346 -8.22 -8.40 -9.36
N ILE A 347 -7.12 -8.67 -8.65
CA ILE A 347 -5.78 -8.73 -9.26
C ILE A 347 -5.70 -9.89 -10.26
N SER A 348 -6.20 -11.07 -9.88
CA SER A 348 -6.22 -12.25 -10.75
C SER A 348 -7.03 -12.00 -12.02
N LEU A 349 -8.25 -11.46 -11.87
CA LEU A 349 -9.15 -11.16 -12.97
C LEU A 349 -8.55 -10.13 -13.95
N ARG A 350 -7.90 -9.09 -13.42
CA ARG A 350 -7.22 -8.08 -14.25
C ARG A 350 -6.08 -8.69 -15.07
N ARG A 351 -5.27 -9.58 -14.47
CA ARG A 351 -4.18 -10.26 -15.18
C ARG A 351 -4.69 -11.16 -16.30
N ARG A 352 -5.82 -11.84 -16.10
CA ARG A 352 -6.40 -12.76 -17.10
C ARG A 352 -7.07 -12.06 -18.29
N ILE A 353 -7.66 -10.89 -18.06
CA ILE A 353 -8.38 -10.14 -19.11
C ILE A 353 -7.43 -9.24 -19.92
N THR A 354 -6.35 -8.78 -19.31
CA THR A 354 -5.49 -7.76 -19.93
C THR A 354 -4.38 -8.43 -20.76
N PRO A 355 -4.25 -8.09 -22.05
CA PRO A 355 -3.13 -8.59 -22.86
C PRO A 355 -1.78 -8.23 -22.25
N ASP A 356 -0.79 -9.12 -22.33
CA ASP A 356 0.52 -8.96 -21.68
C ASP A 356 1.20 -7.63 -22.01
N ARG A 357 1.11 -7.19 -23.28
CA ARG A 357 1.67 -5.91 -23.75
C ARG A 357 1.03 -4.67 -23.09
N LEU A 358 -0.18 -4.79 -22.54
CA LEU A 358 -0.93 -3.69 -21.92
C LEU A 358 -0.98 -3.79 -20.39
N LEU A 359 -0.56 -4.92 -19.80
CA LEU A 359 -0.72 -5.20 -18.37
C LEU A 359 -0.10 -4.11 -17.48
N GLY A 360 1.11 -3.65 -17.79
CA GLY A 360 1.77 -2.56 -17.06
C GLY A 360 1.05 -1.21 -17.18
N ARG A 361 0.51 -0.89 -18.36
CA ARG A 361 -0.21 0.36 -18.65
C ARG A 361 -1.58 0.40 -17.95
N VAL A 362 -2.31 -0.71 -17.99
CA VAL A 362 -3.60 -0.87 -17.30
C VAL A 362 -3.40 -0.85 -15.79
N ASN A 363 -2.35 -1.52 -15.27
CA ASN A 363 -2.04 -1.49 -13.83
C ASN A 363 -1.72 -0.08 -13.33
N SER A 364 -0.98 0.70 -14.11
CA SER A 364 -0.67 2.10 -13.79
C SER A 364 -1.94 2.97 -13.76
N SER A 365 -2.84 2.78 -14.73
CA SER A 365 -4.14 3.47 -14.78
C SER A 365 -5.02 3.11 -13.58
N TYR A 366 -4.99 1.84 -13.15
CA TYR A 366 -5.72 1.37 -11.98
C TYR A 366 -5.17 1.98 -10.67
N ARG A 367 -3.84 2.03 -10.52
CA ARG A 367 -3.18 2.68 -9.38
C ARG A 367 -3.52 4.16 -9.28
N LEU A 368 -3.58 4.87 -10.40
CA LEU A 368 -3.98 6.28 -10.43
C LEU A 368 -5.39 6.48 -9.84
N LEU A 369 -6.36 5.63 -10.19
CA LEU A 369 -7.71 5.69 -9.63
C LEU A 369 -7.75 5.25 -8.16
N ALA A 370 -7.01 4.20 -7.81
CA ALA A 370 -6.98 3.64 -6.47
C ALA A 370 -6.32 4.60 -5.45
N TRP A 371 -5.19 5.21 -5.81
CA TRP A 371 -4.42 6.05 -4.91
C TRP A 371 -4.76 7.52 -5.02
N GLY A 372 -5.16 7.97 -6.22
CA GLY A 372 -5.60 9.34 -6.44
C GLY A 372 -6.89 9.70 -5.69
N SER A 373 -7.71 8.71 -5.37
CA SER A 373 -8.93 8.88 -4.57
C SER A 373 -8.68 9.00 -3.07
N MET A 374 -7.51 8.55 -2.57
CA MET A 374 -7.18 8.59 -1.14
C MET A 374 -7.12 10.00 -0.55
N PRO A 375 -6.35 10.97 -1.10
CA PRO A 375 -6.28 12.32 -0.56
C PRO A 375 -7.63 13.04 -0.66
N VAL A 376 -8.37 12.78 -1.75
CA VAL A 376 -9.71 13.36 -1.95
C VAL A 376 -10.69 12.82 -0.89
N GLY A 377 -10.61 11.51 -0.59
CA GLY A 377 -11.36 10.89 0.49
C GLY A 377 -11.06 11.52 1.84
N ALA A 378 -9.77 11.65 2.19
CA ALA A 378 -9.36 12.25 3.46
C ALA A 378 -9.87 13.70 3.62
N ILE A 379 -9.73 14.54 2.58
CA ILE A 379 -10.24 15.93 2.59
C ILE A 379 -11.75 15.96 2.78
N VAL A 380 -12.50 15.19 1.98
CA VAL A 380 -13.97 15.15 2.08
C VAL A 380 -14.41 14.59 3.44
N GLY A 381 -13.72 13.58 3.96
CA GLY A 381 -13.97 13.03 5.30
C GLY A 381 -13.81 14.08 6.40
N GLY A 382 -12.73 14.88 6.35
CA GLY A 382 -12.50 15.99 7.27
C GLY A 382 -13.58 17.07 7.17
N LEU A 383 -13.91 17.52 5.95
CA LEU A 383 -14.94 18.53 5.71
C LEU A 383 -16.33 18.08 6.18
N LEU A 384 -16.71 16.83 5.88
CA LEU A 384 -17.98 16.28 6.34
C LEU A 384 -18.00 16.10 7.87
N ALA A 385 -16.87 15.73 8.47
CA ALA A 385 -16.77 15.64 9.93
C ALA A 385 -16.93 17.00 10.61
N GLU A 386 -16.40 18.07 10.00
CA GLU A 386 -16.54 19.42 10.55
C GLU A 386 -17.94 19.99 10.35
N ALA A 387 -18.59 19.72 9.21
CA ALA A 387 -19.93 20.22 8.93
C ALA A 387 -21.05 19.41 9.63
N PHE A 388 -20.92 18.09 9.71
CA PHE A 388 -22.00 17.19 10.14
C PHE A 388 -21.63 16.29 11.33
N GLY A 389 -20.38 16.36 11.81
CA GLY A 389 -19.86 15.53 12.89
C GLY A 389 -19.30 14.18 12.41
N LEU A 390 -18.47 13.56 13.25
CA LEU A 390 -17.73 12.32 12.93
C LEU A 390 -18.66 11.13 12.59
N ARG A 391 -19.77 10.96 13.33
CA ARG A 391 -20.73 9.87 13.10
C ARG A 391 -21.41 9.96 11.74
N ALA A 392 -21.70 11.17 11.27
CA ALA A 392 -22.32 11.39 9.96
C ALA A 392 -21.38 10.92 8.84
N VAL A 393 -20.07 11.14 8.97
CA VAL A 393 -19.08 10.64 8.00
C VAL A 393 -19.16 9.13 7.87
N PHE A 394 -19.14 8.40 8.99
CA PHE A 394 -19.24 6.94 8.97
C PHE A 394 -20.54 6.46 8.33
N ALA A 395 -21.68 7.08 8.64
CA ALA A 395 -22.96 6.73 8.04
C ALA A 395 -23.00 7.01 6.53
N ILE A 396 -22.61 8.20 6.10
CA ILE A 396 -22.57 8.62 4.69
C ILE A 396 -21.64 7.71 3.89
N MET A 397 -20.44 7.44 4.41
CA MET A 397 -19.46 6.57 3.76
C MET A 397 -19.93 5.11 3.75
N GLY A 398 -20.57 4.63 4.81
CA GLY A 398 -21.20 3.30 4.84
C GLY A 398 -22.26 3.13 3.75
N VAL A 399 -23.16 4.11 3.60
CA VAL A 399 -24.17 4.11 2.53
C VAL A 399 -23.52 4.19 1.15
N LEU A 400 -22.53 5.08 0.97
CA LEU A 400 -21.79 5.18 -0.28
C LEU A 400 -21.09 3.86 -0.65
N ALA A 401 -20.50 3.17 0.33
CA ALA A 401 -19.90 1.85 0.13
C ALA A 401 -20.94 0.80 -0.30
N LEU A 402 -22.16 0.83 0.23
CA LEU A 402 -23.24 -0.08 -0.21
C LEU A 402 -23.66 0.16 -1.66
N THR A 403 -23.53 1.39 -2.19
CA THR A 403 -23.83 1.65 -3.61
C THR A 403 -22.93 0.86 -4.57
N LEU A 404 -21.77 0.37 -4.10
CA LEU A 404 -20.90 -0.51 -4.88
C LEU A 404 -21.55 -1.85 -5.22
N LEU A 405 -22.60 -2.27 -4.49
CA LEU A 405 -23.40 -3.43 -4.85
C LEU A 405 -24.09 -3.26 -6.22
N LEU A 406 -24.38 -2.03 -6.65
CA LEU A 406 -24.85 -1.76 -8.01
C LEU A 406 -23.81 -2.14 -9.06
N GLY A 407 -22.52 -2.04 -8.73
CA GLY A 407 -21.43 -2.54 -9.57
C GLY A 407 -21.48 -4.07 -9.74
N MET A 408 -21.91 -4.81 -8.70
CA MET A 408 -22.04 -6.27 -8.76
C MET A 408 -23.11 -6.75 -9.75
N LEU A 409 -24.09 -5.91 -10.09
CA LEU A 409 -25.04 -6.21 -11.18
C LEU A 409 -24.34 -6.41 -12.53
N ARG A 410 -23.13 -5.86 -12.69
CA ARG A 410 -22.31 -5.98 -13.90
C ARG A 410 -21.14 -6.96 -13.76
N VAL A 411 -20.78 -7.34 -12.53
CA VAL A 411 -19.69 -8.28 -12.23
C VAL A 411 -20.30 -9.62 -11.86
N THR A 412 -20.95 -10.25 -12.83
CA THR A 412 -21.52 -11.60 -12.69
C THR A 412 -20.52 -12.66 -13.14
N ASP A 413 -20.66 -13.90 -12.69
CA ASP A 413 -19.79 -15.00 -13.13
C ASP A 413 -19.86 -15.17 -14.66
N ALA A 414 -21.04 -14.96 -15.26
CA ALA A 414 -21.20 -14.96 -16.72
C ALA A 414 -20.38 -13.85 -17.41
N ALA A 415 -20.39 -12.62 -16.86
CA ALA A 415 -19.61 -11.51 -17.40
C ALA A 415 -18.10 -11.74 -17.23
N ILE A 416 -17.68 -12.35 -16.12
CA ILE A 416 -16.30 -12.74 -15.86
C ILE A 416 -15.84 -13.79 -16.88
N HIS A 417 -16.62 -14.87 -17.07
CA HIS A 417 -16.29 -15.93 -18.03
C HIS A 417 -16.29 -15.43 -19.47
N ALA A 418 -17.23 -14.54 -19.84
CA ALA A 418 -17.23 -13.93 -21.17
C ALA A 418 -15.94 -13.13 -21.42
N ALA A 419 -15.56 -12.25 -20.48
CA ALA A 419 -14.35 -11.44 -20.61
C ALA A 419 -13.06 -12.28 -20.70
N GLU A 420 -13.01 -13.42 -19.99
CA GLU A 420 -11.86 -14.33 -20.04
C GLU A 420 -11.77 -15.09 -21.37
N ARG A 421 -12.91 -15.46 -21.97
CA ARG A 421 -12.94 -16.09 -23.30
C ARG A 421 -12.51 -15.12 -24.38
N ASP A 422 -13.00 -13.88 -24.32
CA ASP A 422 -12.65 -12.84 -25.28
C ASP A 422 -11.15 -12.52 -25.23
N ALA A 423 -10.55 -12.57 -24.04
CA ALA A 423 -9.10 -12.36 -23.87
C ALA A 423 -8.24 -13.52 -24.37
N GLY A 424 -8.74 -14.77 -24.31
CA GLY A 424 -8.02 -15.95 -24.81
C GLY A 424 -8.18 -16.21 -26.32
N ALA A 425 -9.07 -15.47 -26.99
CA ALA A 425 -9.28 -15.54 -28.44
C ALA A 425 -8.44 -14.53 -29.24
N ILE A 426 -7.68 -13.67 -28.54
CA ILE A 426 -6.74 -12.66 -29.07
C ILE A 426 -5.32 -13.17 -28.85
#